data_AF-A0AAN8WYJ2-F1
#
_entry.id   AF-A0AAN8WYJ2-F1
#
_cell.length_a   1.000
_cell.length_b   1.000
_cell.length_c   1.000
_cell.angle_alpha   90.00
_cell.angle_beta   90.00
_cell.angle_gamma   90.00
#
_symmetry.space_group_name_H-M   'P 1'
#
loop_
_entity.id
_entity.type
_entity.pdbx_description
1 polymer ?
#
loop_
_entity_poly.entity_id
_entity_poly.type
_entity_poly.pdbx_seq_one_letter_code
_entity_poly.pdbx_strand_id
1 'polypeptide(L)'
;MTKTPGMSFGLEETELDLTYGDRYRGAKLPDAYERLILDVFCGSQMHFVRSDELAEAWRIFTPLLHKIENEKPNPISYKYGSRGPIEADEKLAANNFKYYGSYKWTKPSSL
;
A
#
# COMPACT_ATOMS: atom_id res chain seq x y z
N MET A 1 -8.05 -17.23 8.32
CA MET A 1 -8.18 -18.07 9.52
C MET A 1 -8.14 -19.53 9.10
N THR A 2 -7.22 -20.30 9.66
CA THR A 2 -7.15 -21.76 9.48
C THR A 2 -7.19 -22.45 10.85
N LYS A 3 -7.45 -23.75 10.87
CA LYS A 3 -7.24 -24.56 12.07
C LYS A 3 -5.75 -24.54 12.40
N THR A 4 -5.39 -24.27 13.65
CA THR A 4 -4.01 -24.36 14.13
C THR A 4 -3.41 -25.72 13.72
N PRO A 5 -2.24 -25.73 13.05
CA PRO A 5 -1.56 -26.98 12.71
C PRO A 5 -1.28 -27.83 13.97
N GLY A 6 -1.57 -29.13 13.90
CA GLY A 6 -1.36 -30.08 15.01
C GLY A 6 -2.64 -30.55 15.72
N MET A 7 -2.50 -30.90 17.01
CA MET A 7 -3.56 -31.51 17.83
C MET A 7 -4.50 -30.49 18.50
N SER A 8 -4.30 -29.19 18.30
CA SER A 8 -5.18 -28.15 18.80
C SER A 8 -6.34 -27.88 17.83
N PHE A 9 -7.49 -27.46 18.38
CA PHE A 9 -8.66 -27.02 17.61
C PHE A 9 -8.80 -25.50 17.57
N GLY A 10 -7.73 -24.77 17.92
CA GLY A 10 -7.68 -23.32 17.84
C GLY A 10 -7.78 -22.83 16.40
N LEU A 11 -8.18 -21.58 16.23
CA LEU A 11 -8.07 -20.87 14.96
C LEU A 11 -6.82 -19.99 14.99
N GLU A 12 -6.11 -19.95 13.88
CA GLU A 12 -4.90 -19.15 13.69
C GLU A 12 -4.99 -18.33 12.39
N GLU A 13 -4.36 -17.15 12.39
CA GLU A 13 -4.23 -16.30 11.20
C GLU A 13 -3.14 -16.87 10.28
N THR A 14 -3.48 -17.07 9.01
CA THR A 14 -2.56 -17.54 7.96
C THR A 14 -2.94 -16.90 6.63
N GLU A 15 -2.05 -16.98 5.65
CA GLU A 15 -2.09 -16.31 4.37
C GLU A 15 -2.07 -17.29 3.19
N LEU A 16 -2.62 -16.84 2.06
CA LEU A 16 -2.37 -17.43 0.75
C LEU A 16 -1.33 -16.55 0.06
N ASP A 17 -0.10 -17.05 -0.09
CA ASP A 17 1.04 -16.26 -0.57
C ASP A 17 1.27 -16.41 -2.08
N LEU A 18 1.58 -15.28 -2.73
CA LEU A 18 2.12 -15.23 -4.09
C LEU A 18 3.31 -14.29 -4.12
N THR A 19 4.47 -14.80 -3.71
CA THR A 19 5.74 -14.08 -3.86
C THR A 19 6.32 -14.27 -5.27
N TYR A 20 6.38 -13.18 -6.05
CA TYR A 20 6.82 -13.21 -7.45
C TYR A 20 8.24 -13.76 -7.63
N GLY A 21 9.17 -13.38 -6.74
CA GLY A 21 10.57 -13.82 -6.80
C GLY A 21 10.73 -15.33 -6.62
N ASP A 22 9.86 -15.97 -5.83
CA ASP A 22 9.89 -17.41 -5.60
C ASP A 22 9.12 -18.18 -6.68
N ARG A 23 7.98 -17.64 -7.14
CA ARG A 23 7.09 -18.30 -8.09
C ARG A 23 7.55 -18.19 -9.55
N TYR A 24 8.18 -17.08 -9.92
CA TYR A 24 8.60 -16.77 -11.30
C TYR A 24 10.12 -16.56 -11.37
N ARG A 25 10.88 -17.53 -10.84
CA ARG A 25 12.35 -17.49 -10.86
C ARG A 25 12.85 -17.34 -12.30
N GLY A 26 13.67 -16.31 -12.54
CA GLY A 26 14.25 -16.01 -13.86
C GLY A 26 13.38 -15.17 -14.79
N ALA A 27 12.15 -14.80 -14.40
CA ALA A 27 11.35 -13.86 -15.18
C ALA A 27 11.91 -12.43 -15.05
N LYS A 28 12.14 -11.75 -16.18
CA LYS A 28 12.48 -10.31 -16.19
C LYS A 28 11.18 -9.53 -16.00
N LEU A 29 11.07 -8.82 -14.87
CA LEU A 29 10.05 -7.80 -14.69
C LEU A 29 10.54 -6.53 -15.42
N PRO A 30 9.84 -6.04 -16.46
CA PRO A 30 10.24 -4.81 -17.14
C PRO A 30 10.10 -3.63 -16.19
N ASP A 31 10.99 -2.63 -16.34
CA ASP A 31 10.84 -1.38 -15.62
C ASP A 31 9.53 -0.66 -16.01
N ALA A 32 9.02 0.17 -15.09
CA ALA A 32 7.81 0.96 -15.34
C ALA A 32 7.92 1.79 -16.63
N TYR A 33 9.09 2.40 -16.90
CA TYR A 33 9.28 3.19 -18.11
C TYR A 33 9.42 2.34 -19.36
N GLU A 34 10.05 1.17 -19.29
CA GLU A 34 10.09 0.22 -20.42
C GLU A 34 8.67 -0.13 -20.88
N ARG A 35 7.77 -0.37 -19.92
CA ARG A 35 6.37 -0.69 -20.21
C ARG A 35 5.59 0.51 -20.74
N LEU A 36 5.67 1.67 -20.08
CA LEU A 36 4.91 2.86 -20.48
C LEU A 36 5.29 3.36 -21.86
N ILE A 37 6.59 3.34 -22.20
CA ILE A 37 7.06 3.73 -23.54
C ILE A 37 6.51 2.76 -24.60
N LEU A 38 6.54 1.45 -24.34
CA LEU A 38 5.94 0.46 -25.23
C LEU A 38 4.44 0.71 -25.43
N ASP A 39 3.71 1.04 -24.36
CA ASP A 39 2.28 1.34 -24.44
C ASP A 39 1.99 2.56 -25.35
N VAL A 40 2.87 3.58 -25.36
CA VAL A 40 2.78 4.71 -26.32
C VAL A 40 2.91 4.22 -27.76
N PHE A 41 3.90 3.38 -28.05
CA PHE A 41 4.08 2.83 -29.41
C PHE A 41 2.92 1.95 -29.86
N CYS A 42 2.29 1.23 -28.93
CA CYS A 42 1.11 0.41 -29.18
C CYS A 42 -0.20 1.22 -29.23
N GLY A 43 -0.16 2.53 -28.97
CA GLY A 43 -1.35 3.38 -28.90
C GLY A 43 -2.26 3.09 -27.71
N SER A 44 -1.76 2.40 -26.68
CA SER A 44 -2.51 2.07 -25.47
C SER A 44 -2.42 3.21 -24.45
N GLN A 45 -3.56 3.79 -24.11
CA GLN A 45 -3.66 4.88 -23.14
C GLN A 45 -4.08 4.40 -21.73
N MET A 46 -4.23 3.09 -21.51
CA MET A 46 -4.79 2.53 -20.28
C MET A 46 -4.02 2.89 -19.01
N HIS A 47 -2.70 3.08 -19.11
CA HIS A 47 -1.84 3.40 -17.96
C HIS A 47 -1.48 4.89 -17.87
N PHE A 48 -2.16 5.75 -18.63
CA PHE A 48 -1.94 7.19 -18.63
C PHE A 48 -3.11 7.91 -17.97
N VAL A 49 -2.81 8.97 -17.23
CA VAL A 49 -3.82 9.78 -16.54
C VAL A 49 -4.64 10.56 -17.56
N ARG A 50 -5.96 10.41 -17.52
CA ARG A 50 -6.88 11.17 -18.38
C ARG A 50 -7.16 12.57 -17.79
N SER A 51 -7.56 13.51 -18.64
CA SER A 51 -7.76 14.91 -18.23
C SER A 51 -8.83 15.11 -17.15
N ASP A 52 -9.90 14.32 -17.17
CA ASP A 52 -10.96 14.34 -16.16
C ASP A 52 -10.52 13.68 -14.85
N GLU A 53 -9.76 12.58 -14.89
CA GLU A 53 -9.14 11.97 -13.70
C GLU A 53 -8.23 12.96 -12.99
N LEU A 54 -7.42 13.69 -13.75
CA LEU A 54 -6.56 14.74 -13.21
C LEU A 54 -7.37 15.88 -12.59
N ALA A 55 -8.44 16.33 -13.26
CA ALA A 55 -9.31 17.37 -12.74
C ALA A 55 -9.98 16.97 -11.41
N GLU A 56 -10.46 15.74 -11.30
CA GLU A 56 -11.10 15.23 -10.08
C GLU A 56 -10.10 15.05 -8.93
N ALA A 57 -8.89 14.56 -9.21
CA ALA A 57 -7.83 14.47 -8.21
C ALA A 57 -7.53 15.85 -7.61
N TRP A 58 -7.37 16.87 -8.45
CA TRP A 58 -7.18 18.25 -7.99
C TRP A 58 -8.40 18.78 -7.25
N ARG A 59 -9.62 18.52 -7.73
CA ARG A 59 -10.84 18.97 -7.06
C ARG A 59 -10.92 18.46 -5.61
N ILE A 60 -10.48 17.23 -5.35
CA ILE A 60 -10.51 16.62 -4.01
C ILE A 60 -9.47 17.26 -3.07
N PHE A 61 -8.23 17.45 -3.52
CA PHE A 61 -7.14 17.88 -2.63
C PHE A 61 -6.94 19.40 -2.55
N THR A 62 -7.30 20.16 -3.58
CA THR A 62 -7.09 21.62 -3.65
C THR A 62 -7.64 22.38 -2.44
N PRO A 63 -8.87 22.13 -1.93
CA PRO A 63 -9.38 22.86 -0.76
C PRO A 63 -8.51 22.66 0.50
N LEU A 64 -7.99 21.44 0.71
CA LEU A 64 -7.10 21.13 1.82
C LEU A 64 -5.73 21.78 1.62
N LEU A 65 -5.18 21.74 0.40
CA LEU A 65 -3.90 22.36 0.07
C LEU A 65 -3.94 23.88 0.29
N HIS A 66 -5.00 24.55 -0.18
CA HIS A 66 -5.19 25.99 0.08
C HIS A 66 -5.33 26.29 1.58
N LYS A 67 -5.99 25.43 2.35
CA LYS A 67 -6.08 25.58 3.81
C LYS A 67 -4.70 25.49 4.46
N ILE A 68 -3.89 24.51 4.06
CA ILE A 68 -2.52 24.33 4.57
C ILE A 68 -1.65 25.53 4.23
N GLU A 69 -1.75 26.07 3.01
CA GLU A 69 -0.97 27.23 2.58
C GLU A 69 -1.33 28.52 3.33
N ASN A 70 -2.64 28.72 3.60
CA ASN A 70 -3.14 29.89 4.31
C ASN A 70 -2.88 29.84 5.81
N GLU A 71 -3.18 28.70 6.46
CA GLU A 71 -3.10 28.55 7.91
C GLU A 71 -1.69 28.18 8.39
N LYS A 72 -0.87 27.61 7.50
CA LYS A 72 0.51 27.15 7.78
C LYS A 72 0.61 26.35 9.08
N PRO A 73 -0.19 25.28 9.27
CA PRO A 73 -0.15 24.50 10.48
C PRO A 73 1.22 23.83 10.65
N ASN A 74 1.70 23.77 11.89
CA ASN A 74 2.93 23.05 12.20
C ASN A 74 2.69 21.53 12.07
N PRO A 75 3.52 20.80 11.32
CA PRO A 75 3.40 19.36 11.23
C PRO A 75 3.77 18.70 12.56
N ILE A 76 3.14 17.56 12.83
CA ILE A 76 3.43 16.76 14.03
C ILE A 76 4.79 16.10 13.83
N SER A 77 5.70 16.31 14.78
CA SER A 77 7.05 15.74 14.74
C SER A 77 7.03 14.26 15.10
N TYR A 78 7.87 13.47 14.44
CA TYR A 78 8.04 12.05 14.71
C TYR A 78 9.51 11.65 14.58
N LYS A 79 9.90 10.56 15.24
CA LYS A 79 11.29 10.08 15.24
C LYS A 79 11.66 9.50 13.88
N TYR A 80 12.84 9.84 13.36
CA TYR A 80 13.38 9.22 12.14
C TYR A 80 13.43 7.69 12.26
N GLY A 81 12.91 6.99 11.24
CA GLY A 81 12.76 5.53 11.22
C GLY A 81 11.52 5.00 11.94
N SER A 82 10.68 5.85 12.55
CA SER A 82 9.35 5.44 13.02
C SER A 82 8.36 5.31 11.86
N ARG A 83 7.17 4.77 12.15
CA ARG A 83 6.05 4.68 11.19
C ARG A 83 5.29 6.00 11.00
N GLY A 84 5.75 7.09 11.64
CA GLY A 84 5.06 8.38 11.67
C GLY A 84 4.57 8.78 13.07
N PRO A 85 3.68 9.79 13.16
CA PRO A 85 3.06 10.27 14.39
C PRO A 85 1.96 9.32 14.90
N ILE A 86 1.75 9.26 16.21
CA ILE A 86 0.75 8.35 16.83
C ILE A 86 -0.68 8.75 16.47
N GLU A 87 -0.89 10.03 16.21
CA GLU A 87 -2.15 10.62 15.79
C GLU A 87 -2.64 10.04 14.44
N ALA A 88 -1.73 9.49 13.62
CA ALA A 88 -2.11 8.77 12.41
C ALA A 88 -2.80 7.43 12.72
N ASP A 89 -2.26 6.67 13.69
CA ASP A 89 -2.87 5.42 14.15
C ASP A 89 -4.23 5.67 14.84
N GLU A 90 -4.32 6.74 15.63
CA GLU A 90 -5.59 7.18 16.25
C GLU A 90 -6.63 7.56 15.18
N LYS A 91 -6.22 8.26 14.13
CA LYS A 91 -7.09 8.63 13.01
C LYS A 91 -7.59 7.40 12.27
N LEU A 92 -6.76 6.38 12.08
CA LEU A 92 -7.16 5.11 11.48
C LEU A 92 -8.17 4.36 12.36
N ALA A 93 -7.90 4.27 13.67
CA ALA A 93 -8.81 3.63 14.63
C ALA A 93 -10.19 4.31 14.66
N ALA A 94 -10.22 5.64 14.60
CA ALA A 94 -11.46 6.41 14.49
C ALA A 94 -12.21 6.18 13.16
N ASN A 95 -11.53 5.73 12.11
CA ASN A 95 -12.10 5.43 10.79
C ASN A 95 -12.28 3.91 10.55
N ASN A 96 -12.57 3.15 11.61
CA ASN A 96 -12.88 1.72 11.57
C ASN A 96 -11.76 0.79 11.09
N PHE A 97 -10.52 1.25 11.05
CA PHE A 97 -9.38 0.35 10.85
C PHE A 97 -9.04 -0.35 12.18
N LYS A 98 -8.94 -1.68 12.17
CA LYS A 98 -8.60 -2.49 13.35
C LYS A 98 -7.26 -3.20 13.13
N TYR A 99 -6.27 -2.83 13.95
CA TYR A 99 -5.00 -3.51 14.01
C TYR A 99 -4.98 -4.50 15.18
N TYR A 100 -4.82 -5.79 14.90
CA TYR A 100 -4.88 -6.86 15.91
C TYR A 100 -3.51 -7.24 16.46
N GLY A 101 -2.42 -7.04 15.70
CA GLY A 101 -1.06 -7.40 16.11
C GLY A 101 -0.83 -8.89 16.39
N SER A 102 -1.83 -9.75 16.12
CA SER A 102 -1.81 -11.20 16.37
C SER A 102 -1.10 -11.98 15.26
N TYR A 103 -1.10 -11.45 14.04
CA TYR A 103 -0.54 -12.12 12.87
C TYR A 103 0.97 -12.24 12.98
N LYS A 104 1.47 -13.46 12.74
CA LYS A 104 2.89 -13.78 12.75
C LYS A 104 3.26 -14.41 11.43
N TRP A 105 4.18 -13.76 10.73
CA TRP A 105 4.71 -14.27 9.47
C TRP A 105 6.20 -14.57 9.63
N THR A 106 6.60 -15.76 9.20
CA THR A 106 8.00 -16.15 9.07
C THR A 106 8.27 -16.55 7.64
N LYS A 107 9.30 -15.98 7.02
CA LYS A 107 9.66 -16.31 5.64
C LYS A 107 9.82 -17.84 5.49
N PRO A 108 9.06 -18.51 4.60
CA PRO A 108 9.22 -19.93 4.37
C PRO A 108 10.63 -20.21 3.82
N SER A 109 11.26 -21.28 4.30
CA SER A 109 12.56 -21.72 3.80
C SER A 109 12.44 -22.02 2.31
N SER A 110 13.21 -21.30 1.49
CA SER A 110 13.28 -21.56 0.05
C SER A 110 13.86 -22.95 -0.17
N LEU A 111 13.04 -23.84 -0.75
CA LEU A 111 13.52 -25.07 -1.41
C LEU A 111 14.44 -24.71 -2.60
#